data_AF-A0A948UFE2-F1
#
_entry.id   AF-A0A948UFE2-F1
#
_cell.length_a   1.000
_cell.length_b   1.000
_cell.length_c   1.000
_cell.angle_alpha   90.00
_cell.angle_beta   90.00
_cell.angle_gamma   90.00
#
_symmetry.space_group_name_H-M   'P 1'
#
loop_
_entity.id
_entity.type
_entity.pdbx_description
1 polymer ?
#
loop_
_entity_poly.entity_id
_entity_poly.type
_entity_poly.pdbx_seq_one_letter_code
_entity_poly.pdbx_strand_id
1 'polypeptide(L)'
;MSDKPDSKDINNHLSSVDEIIEEIISELPLKERVAIANMNKADVEMLKNVFNKYVRGKSDIEMDDNEYTDIMNTLCTKLRQTHKLRVIK
;
A
#
# COMPACT_ATOMS: atom_id res chain seq x y z
N MET A 1 -21.12 -19.95 -18.46
CA MET A 1 -19.73 -19.83 -18.94
C MET A 1 -19.11 -18.73 -18.11
N SER A 2 -18.15 -19.07 -17.24
CA SER A 2 -17.46 -18.07 -16.43
C SER A 2 -16.39 -17.43 -17.31
N ASP A 3 -16.60 -16.17 -17.69
CA ASP A 3 -15.59 -15.38 -18.37
C ASP A 3 -14.40 -15.18 -17.42
N LYS A 4 -13.25 -15.72 -17.82
CA LYS A 4 -11.98 -15.39 -17.17
C LYS A 4 -11.65 -13.95 -17.53
N PRO A 5 -11.30 -13.08 -16.57
CA PRO A 5 -10.87 -11.73 -16.88
C PRO A 5 -9.61 -11.76 -17.76
N ASP A 6 -9.61 -10.93 -18.79
CA ASP A 6 -8.56 -10.85 -19.81
C ASP A 6 -7.25 -10.33 -19.18
N SER A 7 -6.12 -10.96 -19.50
CA SER A 7 -4.77 -10.67 -18.95
C SER A 7 -4.30 -9.22 -19.16
N LYS A 8 -5.00 -8.43 -19.99
CA LYS A 8 -4.72 -7.02 -20.24
C LYS A 8 -5.30 -6.08 -19.18
N ASP A 9 -6.40 -6.45 -18.53
CA ASP A 9 -7.03 -5.59 -17.50
C ASP A 9 -6.24 -5.59 -16.19
N ILE A 10 -5.58 -6.71 -15.89
CA ILE A 10 -4.76 -6.88 -14.68
C ILE A 10 -3.51 -5.97 -14.72
N ASN A 11 -2.89 -5.82 -15.89
CA ASN A 11 -1.66 -5.02 -16.03
C ASN A 11 -1.91 -3.51 -15.96
N ASN A 12 -3.10 -3.05 -16.35
CA ASN A 12 -3.44 -1.63 -16.31
C ASN A 12 -3.79 -1.18 -14.87
N HIS A 13 -4.40 -2.07 -14.08
CA HIS A 13 -4.76 -1.79 -12.70
C HIS A 13 -3.55 -1.76 -11.75
N LEU A 14 -2.53 -2.59 -12.01
CA LEU A 14 -1.27 -2.55 -11.22
C LEU A 14 -0.53 -1.22 -11.38
N SER A 15 -0.52 -0.63 -12.58
CA SER A 15 0.15 0.66 -12.83
C SER A 15 -0.46 1.78 -11.98
N SER A 16 -1.79 1.80 -11.82
CA SER A 16 -2.46 2.82 -11.01
C SER A 16 -2.15 2.67 -9.52
N VAL A 17 -2.04 1.44 -9.03
CA VAL A 17 -1.69 1.17 -7.62
C VAL A 17 -0.27 1.63 -7.31
N ASP A 18 0.69 1.34 -8.21
CA ASP A 18 2.07 1.77 -8.03
C ASP A 18 2.21 3.30 -8.05
N GLU A 19 1.49 3.99 -8.94
CA GLU A 19 1.45 5.45 -9.01
C GLU A 19 0.90 6.08 -7.72
N ILE A 20 -0.22 5.57 -7.20
CA ILE A 20 -0.80 6.00 -5.91
C ILE A 20 0.21 5.82 -4.78
N ILE A 21 0.93 4.71 -4.77
CA ILE A 21 1.93 4.44 -3.73
C ILE A 21 3.10 5.42 -3.81
N GLU A 22 3.60 5.74 -5.01
CA GLU A 22 4.67 6.73 -5.18
C GLU A 22 4.20 8.14 -4.75
N GLU A 23 2.96 8.51 -5.06
CA GLU A 23 2.35 9.77 -4.61
C GLU A 23 2.33 9.85 -3.08
N ILE A 24 1.80 8.82 -2.40
CA ILE A 24 1.78 8.74 -0.93
C ILE A 24 3.20 8.84 -0.35
N ILE A 25 4.18 8.13 -0.92
CA ILE A 25 5.57 8.17 -0.45
C ILE A 25 6.18 9.57 -0.62
N SER A 26 5.78 10.30 -1.67
CA SER A 26 6.26 11.65 -1.96
C SER A 26 5.72 12.68 -0.95
N GLU A 27 4.49 12.50 -0.48
CA GLU A 27 3.86 13.35 0.53
C GLU A 27 4.39 13.11 1.94
N LEU A 28 4.89 11.90 2.23
CA LEU A 28 5.38 11.56 3.56
C LEU A 28 6.75 12.20 3.88
N PRO A 29 6.86 12.96 5.00
CA PRO A 29 8.13 13.41 5.54
C PRO A 29 9.10 12.23 5.76
N LEU A 30 10.40 12.51 5.62
CA LEU A 30 11.44 11.48 5.79
C LEU A 30 11.33 10.74 7.14
N LYS A 31 11.02 11.47 8.21
CA LYS A 31 10.83 10.91 9.56
C LYS A 31 9.73 9.85 9.60
N GLU A 32 8.62 10.09 8.91
CA GLU A 32 7.47 9.19 8.88
C GLU A 32 7.75 7.95 8.02
N ARG A 33 8.42 8.14 6.88
CA ARG A 33 8.92 7.03 6.06
C ARG A 33 9.85 6.09 6.83
N VAL A 34 10.77 6.66 7.63
CA VAL A 34 11.66 5.90 8.52
C VAL A 34 10.87 5.15 9.60
N ALA A 35 9.91 5.82 10.25
CA ALA A 35 9.10 5.20 11.28
C ALA A 35 8.31 4.00 10.75
N ILE A 36 7.65 4.16 9.60
CA ILE A 36 6.86 3.09 8.95
C ILE A 36 7.78 1.94 8.49
N ALA A 37 8.95 2.25 7.91
CA ALA A 37 9.89 1.21 7.46
C ALA A 37 10.40 0.32 8.61
N ASN A 38 10.51 0.86 9.82
CA ASN A 38 10.98 0.14 11.00
C ASN A 38 9.86 -0.52 11.82
N MET A 39 8.59 -0.38 11.43
CA MET A 39 7.47 -1.03 12.13
C MET A 39 7.60 -2.54 12.11
N ASN A 40 7.28 -3.17 13.24
CA ASN A 40 7.19 -4.63 13.31
C ASN A 40 5.89 -5.11 12.63
N LYS A 41 5.71 -6.43 12.49
CA LYS A 41 4.52 -6.98 11.80
C LYS A 41 3.20 -6.58 12.49
N ALA A 42 3.16 -6.58 13.82
CA ALA A 42 1.95 -6.22 14.57
C ALA A 42 1.59 -4.74 14.39
N ASP A 43 2.59 -3.86 14.38
CA ASP A 43 2.38 -2.42 14.16
C ASP A 43 1.85 -2.15 12.75
N VAL A 44 2.37 -2.85 11.74
CA VAL A 44 1.88 -2.77 10.35
C VAL A 44 0.43 -3.23 10.26
N GLU A 45 0.07 -4.35 10.90
CA GLU A 45 -1.32 -4.83 10.91
C GLU A 45 -2.27 -3.88 11.65
N MET A 46 -1.82 -3.26 12.75
CA MET A 46 -2.59 -2.24 13.45
C MET A 46 -2.83 -1.02 12.56
N LEU A 47 -1.79 -0.53 11.86
CA LEU A 47 -1.89 0.60 10.94
C LEU A 47 -2.88 0.32 9.80
N LYS A 48 -2.81 -0.88 9.20
CA LYS A 48 -3.79 -1.34 8.19
C LYS A 48 -5.22 -1.31 8.73
N ASN A 49 -5.44 -1.85 9.92
CA ASN A 49 -6.78 -1.92 10.51
C ASN A 49 -7.37 -0.54 10.79
N VAL A 50 -6.56 0.40 11.29
CA VAL A 50 -6.99 1.79 11.53
C VAL A 50 -7.30 2.49 10.21
N PHE A 51 -6.44 2.32 9.21
CA PHE A 51 -6.63 2.90 7.89
C PHE A 51 -7.90 2.35 7.20
N ASN A 52 -8.09 1.02 7.18
CA ASN A 52 -9.29 0.39 6.63
C ASN A 52 -10.57 0.88 7.31
N LYS A 53 -10.58 1.02 8.65
CA LYS A 53 -11.72 1.58 9.39
C LYS A 53 -12.00 3.03 9.02
N TYR A 54 -10.96 3.83 8.86
CA TYR A 54 -11.09 5.23 8.48
C TYR A 54 -11.63 5.40 7.06
N VAL A 55 -11.10 4.64 6.10
CA VAL A 55 -11.54 4.69 4.70
C VAL A 55 -12.98 4.20 4.58
N ARG A 56 -13.32 3.02 5.12
CA ARG A 56 -14.71 2.51 5.14
C ARG A 56 -15.70 3.47 5.80
N GLY A 57 -15.24 4.27 6.77
CA GLY A 57 -16.08 5.27 7.44
C GLY A 57 -16.25 6.58 6.66
N LYS A 58 -15.48 6.79 5.58
CA LYS A 58 -15.43 8.03 4.82
C LYS A 58 -15.79 7.90 3.34
N SER A 59 -15.81 6.70 2.77
CA SER A 59 -15.80 6.55 1.33
C SER A 59 -17.12 6.04 0.72
N ASP A 60 -17.61 6.78 -0.27
CA ASP A 60 -18.41 6.29 -1.42
C ASP A 60 -17.56 5.42 -2.39
N ILE A 61 -16.34 5.05 -1.98
CA ILE A 61 -15.39 4.23 -2.76
C ILE A 61 -15.63 2.78 -2.36
N GLU A 62 -16.24 2.02 -3.27
CA GLU A 62 -16.32 0.55 -3.19
C GLU A 62 -15.01 -0.05 -3.69
N MET A 63 -13.98 -0.06 -2.84
CA MET A 63 -12.85 -0.97 -3.01
C MET A 63 -13.07 -2.16 -2.08
N ASP A 64 -12.74 -3.36 -2.55
CA ASP A 64 -12.88 -4.54 -1.72
C ASP A 64 -11.72 -4.67 -0.73
N ASP A 65 -11.90 -5.53 0.29
CA ASP A 65 -10.91 -5.71 1.35
C ASP A 65 -9.56 -6.24 0.86
N ASN A 66 -9.52 -6.88 -0.30
CA ASN A 66 -8.31 -7.44 -0.89
C ASN A 66 -7.50 -6.34 -1.59
N GLU A 67 -8.15 -5.49 -2.39
CA GLU A 67 -7.51 -4.35 -3.07
C GLU A 67 -6.85 -3.40 -2.05
N TYR A 68 -7.53 -3.11 -0.94
CA TYR A 68 -6.96 -2.30 0.14
C TYR A 68 -5.74 -2.95 0.81
N THR A 69 -5.84 -4.25 1.07
CA THR A 69 -4.76 -5.01 1.70
C THR A 69 -3.52 -5.01 0.82
N ASP A 70 -3.69 -5.11 -0.49
CA ASP A 70 -2.60 -5.13 -1.46
C ASP A 70 -1.90 -3.77 -1.58
N ILE A 71 -2.64 -2.66 -1.58
CA ILE A 71 -2.04 -1.30 -1.55
C ILE A 71 -1.16 -1.12 -0.32
N MET A 72 -1.68 -1.44 0.87
CA MET A 72 -0.94 -1.26 2.13
C MET A 72 0.27 -2.19 2.25
N ASN A 73 0.16 -3.43 1.77
CA ASN A 73 1.29 -4.36 1.72
C ASN A 73 2.39 -3.84 0.80
N THR A 74 2.01 -3.34 -0.37
CA THR A 74 2.95 -2.85 -1.38
C THR A 74 3.65 -1.58 -0.89
N LEU A 75 2.92 -0.65 -0.27
CA LEU A 75 3.47 0.55 0.37
C LEU A 75 4.52 0.20 1.44
N CYS A 76 4.16 -0.68 2.39
CA CYS A 76 5.07 -1.09 3.46
C CYS A 76 6.32 -1.80 2.91
N THR A 77 6.15 -2.58 1.84
CA THR A 77 7.26 -3.29 1.18
C THR A 77 8.21 -2.32 0.50
N LYS A 78 7.70 -1.35 -0.28
CA LYS A 78 8.52 -0.32 -0.93
C LYS A 78 9.30 0.49 0.11
N LEU A 79 8.65 0.97 1.16
CA LEU A 79 9.31 1.73 2.24
C LEU A 79 10.46 0.94 2.90
N ARG A 80 10.25 -0.37 3.15
CA ARG A 80 11.28 -1.25 3.70
C ARG A 80 12.43 -1.48 2.72
N GLN A 81 12.16 -1.65 1.43
CA GLN A 81 13.18 -1.80 0.41
C GLN A 81 14.05 -0.54 0.29
N THR A 82 13.43 0.64 0.24
CA THR A 82 14.16 1.92 0.24
C THR A 82 15.03 2.09 1.49
N HIS A 83 14.56 1.61 2.66
CA HIS A 83 15.36 1.62 3.89
C HIS A 83 16.51 0.61 3.87
N LYS A 84 16.29 -0.63 3.43
CA LYS A 84 17.35 -1.64 3.32
C LYS A 84 18.50 -1.16 2.42
N LEU A 85 18.19 -0.46 1.33
CA LEU A 85 19.21 0.14 0.45
C LEU A 85 19.99 1.28 1.13
N ARG A 86 19.41 1.96 2.13
CA ARG A 86 20.08 3.03 2.89
C ARG A 86 20.90 2.54 4.08
N VAL A 87 20.58 1.36 4.64
CA VAL A 87 21.28 0.77 5.80
C VAL A 87 22.60 0.09 5.40
N ILE A 88 22.85 -0.15 4.10
CA ILE A 88 24.16 -0.60 3.62
C ILE A 88 25.08 0.62 3.43
N LYS A 89 25.72 1.06 4.52
CA LYS A 89 27.00 1.76 4.51
C LYS A 89 27.62 1.81 5.90
#